data_AF-A0A835X4X6-F1
#
_entry.id   AF-A0A835X4X6-F1
#
_cell.length_a   1.000
_cell.length_b   1.000
_cell.length_c   1.000
_cell.angle_alpha   90.00
_cell.angle_beta   90.00
_cell.angle_gamma   90.00
#
_symmetry.space_group_name_H-M   'P 1'
#
loop_
_entity.id
_entity.type
_entity.pdbx_description
1 polymer ?
#
loop_
_entity_poly.entity_id
_entity_poly.type
_entity_poly.pdbx_seq_one_letter_code
_entity_poly.pdbx_strand_id
1 'polypeptide(L)'
;MQENAYLKCIDVECGLEYQISTTRVECENGHLLDVKYKEKPSESLKEKFLSRRNPEGSIFNESGVWRFRELLNFCQIDTESFE
;
A
#
# COMPACT_ATOMS: atom_id res chain seq x y z
N MET A 1 -11.31 5.87 5.98
CA MET A 1 -10.27 5.07 5.30
C MET A 1 -10.03 5.70 3.95
N GLN A 2 -8.79 6.03 3.58
CA GLN A 2 -8.49 6.50 2.24
C GLN A 2 -8.21 5.27 1.37
N GLU A 3 -9.23 4.80 0.66
CA GLU A 3 -9.10 3.76 -0.37
C GLU A 3 -8.42 4.34 -1.62
N ASN A 4 -7.17 4.75 -1.46
CA ASN A 4 -6.35 5.37 -2.49
C ASN A 4 -5.61 4.32 -3.35
N ALA A 5 -5.92 3.04 -3.16
CA ALA A 5 -5.39 1.93 -3.94
C ALA A 5 -6.52 1.04 -4.50
N TYR A 6 -6.24 0.37 -5.62
CA TYR A 6 -7.13 -0.58 -6.28
C TYR A 6 -6.29 -1.62 -7.02
N LEU A 7 -6.89 -2.77 -7.36
CA LEU A 7 -6.24 -3.75 -8.23
C LEU A 7 -6.55 -3.44 -9.69
N LYS A 8 -5.53 -3.48 -10.54
CA LYS A 8 -5.67 -3.29 -11.98
C LYS A 8 -4.98 -4.41 -12.73
N CYS A 9 -5.64 -4.90 -13.78
CA CYS A 9 -5.03 -5.82 -14.72
C CYS A 9 -3.71 -5.24 -15.27
N ILE A 10 -2.65 -6.05 -15.29
CA ILE A 10 -1.34 -5.64 -15.84
C ILE A 10 -1.38 -5.46 -17.35
N ASP A 11 -2.31 -6.14 -18.03
CA ASP A 11 -2.56 -5.97 -19.44
C ASP A 11 -3.28 -4.64 -19.69
N VAL A 12 -2.62 -3.78 -20.46
CA VAL A 12 -3.06 -2.40 -20.74
C VAL A 12 -4.33 -2.37 -21.59
N GLU A 13 -4.53 -3.34 -22.47
CA GLU A 13 -5.73 -3.43 -23.31
C GLU A 13 -6.94 -3.92 -22.50
N CYS A 14 -6.70 -4.82 -21.54
CA CYS A 14 -7.75 -5.33 -20.65
C CYS A 14 -8.22 -4.28 -19.64
N GLY A 15 -7.29 -3.69 -18.87
CA GLY A 15 -7.57 -2.57 -17.98
C GLY A 15 -8.60 -2.80 -16.85
N LEU A 16 -9.09 -4.01 -16.62
CA LEU A 16 -10.09 -4.33 -15.59
C LEU A 16 -9.59 -3.93 -14.19
N GLU A 17 -10.52 -3.40 -13.37
CA GLU A 17 -10.25 -2.87 -12.04
C GLU A 17 -11.09 -3.58 -10.97
N TYR A 18 -10.50 -3.80 -9.81
CA TYR A 18 -11.14 -4.46 -8.66
C TYR A 18 -10.83 -3.74 -7.36
N GLN A 19 -11.69 -3.93 -6.36
CA GLN A 19 -11.48 -3.36 -5.01
C GLN A 19 -10.19 -3.91 -4.39
N ILE A 20 -9.42 -3.07 -3.71
CA ILE A 20 -8.15 -3.47 -3.07
C ILE A 20 -8.32 -4.54 -1.97
N SER A 21 -9.52 -4.66 -1.41
CA SER A 21 -9.88 -5.66 -0.41
C SER A 21 -10.15 -7.06 -0.98
N THR A 22 -10.20 -7.21 -2.32
CA THR A 22 -10.39 -8.52 -2.94
C THR A 22 -9.14 -9.39 -2.83
N THR A 23 -9.33 -10.70 -2.72
CA THR A 23 -8.24 -11.69 -2.68
C THR A 23 -7.90 -12.26 -4.06
N ARG A 24 -8.48 -11.71 -5.14
CA ARG A 24 -8.20 -12.13 -6.51
C ARG A 24 -6.76 -11.74 -6.89
N VAL A 25 -6.08 -12.69 -7.52
CA VAL A 25 -4.74 -12.47 -8.12
C VAL A 25 -4.80 -12.31 -9.64
N GLU A 26 -5.91 -12.72 -10.26
CA GLU A 26 -6.12 -12.69 -11.70
C GLU A 26 -7.44 -11.98 -12.04
N CYS A 27 -7.47 -11.33 -13.21
CA CYS A 27 -8.68 -10.77 -13.80
C CYS A 27 -9.52 -11.88 -14.46
N GLU A 28 -10.72 -11.53 -14.91
CA GLU A 28 -11.63 -12.49 -15.57
C GLU A 28 -11.11 -13.05 -16.90
N ASN A 29 -10.09 -12.41 -17.48
CA ASN A 29 -9.41 -12.88 -18.69
C ASN A 29 -8.13 -13.70 -18.39
N GLY A 30 -7.82 -13.99 -17.11
CA GLY A 30 -6.66 -14.81 -16.72
C GLY A 30 -5.32 -14.06 -16.63
N HIS A 31 -5.31 -12.74 -16.75
CA HIS A 31 -4.11 -11.92 -16.55
C HIS A 31 -3.94 -11.53 -15.08
N LEU A 32 -2.69 -11.35 -14.64
CA LEU A 32 -2.39 -10.95 -13.26
C LEU A 32 -2.91 -9.54 -12.93
N LEU A 33 -3.26 -9.35 -11.67
CA LEU A 33 -3.61 -8.06 -11.09
C LEU A 33 -2.41 -7.47 -10.35
N ASP A 34 -2.28 -6.15 -10.42
CA ASP A 34 -1.28 -5.37 -9.68
C ASP A 34 -1.94 -4.23 -8.89
N VAL A 35 -1.30 -3.79 -7.82
CA VAL A 35 -1.79 -2.69 -6.98
C VAL A 35 -1.46 -1.36 -7.65
N LYS A 36 -2.47 -0.54 -7.90
CA LYS A 36 -2.33 0.84 -8.37
C LYS A 36 -2.85 1.83 -7.35
N TYR A 37 -2.18 2.97 -7.26
CA TYR A 37 -2.62 4.10 -6.44
C TYR A 37 -3.38 5.11 -7.30
N LYS A 38 -4.50 5.63 -6.80
CA LYS A 38 -5.30 6.67 -7.46
C LYS A 38 -4.56 8.00 -7.53
N GLU A 39 -3.78 8.28 -6.49
CA GLU A 39 -3.05 9.53 -6.33
C GLU A 39 -1.57 9.27 -6.16
N LYS A 40 -0.75 10.21 -6.64
CA LYS A 40 0.69 10.19 -6.38
C LYS A 40 0.92 10.55 -4.90
N PRO A 41 1.71 9.76 -4.14
CA PRO A 41 2.05 10.11 -2.77
C PRO A 41 2.75 11.46 -2.67
N SER A 42 2.45 12.22 -1.62
CA SER A 42 3.08 13.52 -1.35
C SER A 42 4.59 13.38 -1.16
N GLU A 43 5.35 14.34 -1.68
CA GLU A 43 6.80 14.37 -1.45
C GLU A 43 7.19 14.60 0.02
N SER A 44 6.31 15.22 0.81
CA SER A 44 6.52 15.43 2.24
C SER A 44 6.66 14.13 3.03
N LEU A 45 6.20 13.00 2.49
CA LEU A 45 6.40 11.68 3.10
C LEU A 45 7.88 11.30 3.19
N LYS A 46 8.74 11.84 2.32
CA LYS A 46 10.19 11.58 2.38
C LYS A 46 10.78 11.97 3.74
N GLU A 47 10.38 13.11 4.28
CA GLU A 47 10.83 13.61 5.59
C GLU A 47 10.30 12.71 6.72
N LYS A 48 9.03 12.32 6.65
CA LYS A 48 8.42 11.40 7.61
C LYS A 48 9.08 10.02 7.62
N PHE A 49 9.45 9.50 6.45
CA PHE A 49 10.18 8.23 6.34
C PHE A 49 11.62 8.33 6.85
N LEU A 50 12.25 9.50 6.66
CA LEU A 50 13.59 9.76 7.15
C LEU A 50 13.65 9.78 8.68
N SER A 51 12.69 10.44 9.34
CA SER A 51 12.66 10.52 10.81
C SER A 51 12.55 9.14 11.46
N ARG A 52 11.80 8.21 10.85
CA ARG A 52 11.64 6.82 11.31
C ARG A 52 12.88 5.93 11.12
N ARG A 53 14.01 6.45 10.63
CA ARG A 53 15.27 5.70 10.63
C ARG A 53 15.78 5.43 12.04
N ASN A 54 15.48 6.32 12.98
CA ASN A 54 15.56 6.01 14.39
C ASN A 54 14.21 5.39 14.80
N PRO A 55 14.14 4.10 15.15
CA PRO A 55 12.86 3.46 15.39
C PRO A 55 12.17 3.90 16.68
N GLU A 56 12.94 4.43 17.64
CA GLU A 56 12.45 4.88 18.96
C GLU A 56 11.64 3.80 19.71
N GLY A 57 11.98 2.52 19.51
CA GLY A 57 11.29 1.38 20.12
C GLY A 57 10.03 0.91 19.38
N SER A 58 9.68 1.51 18.25
CA SER A 58 8.56 1.03 17.41
C SER A 58 8.98 -0.11 16.48
N ILE A 59 8.40 -1.30 16.67
CA ILE A 59 8.60 -2.46 15.78
C ILE A 59 8.22 -2.16 14.32
N PHE A 60 7.25 -1.27 14.11
CA PHE A 60 6.81 -0.88 12.77
C PHE A 60 7.83 0.03 12.08
N ASN A 61 8.57 0.85 12.84
CA ASN A 61 9.66 1.66 12.29
C ASN A 61 10.92 0.82 12.02
N GLU A 62 11.13 -0.27 12.77
CA GLU A 62 12.22 -1.24 12.53
C GLU A 62 12.02 -2.02 11.22
N SER A 63 10.77 -2.35 10.87
CA SER A 63 10.46 -3.02 9.62
C SER A 63 10.71 -2.14 8.40
N GLY A 64 11.51 -2.66 7.47
CA GLY A 64 11.76 -2.02 6.17
C GLY A 64 10.51 -1.87 5.30
N VAL A 65 9.42 -2.57 5.61
CA VAL A 65 8.12 -2.45 4.93
C VAL A 65 7.23 -1.47 5.69
N TRP A 66 6.99 -1.72 6.98
CA TRP A 66 6.03 -0.94 7.77
C TRP A 66 6.48 0.48 8.08
N ARG A 67 7.78 0.79 7.98
CA ARG A 67 8.27 2.17 8.08
C ARG A 67 7.65 3.09 7.02
N PHE A 68 7.14 2.52 5.91
CA PHE A 68 6.50 3.21 4.79
C PHE A 68 4.97 3.00 4.73
N ARG A 69 4.34 2.64 5.84
CA ARG A 69 2.91 2.28 6.00
C ARG A 69 1.88 3.23 5.37
N GLU A 70 2.21 4.49 5.15
CA GLU A 70 1.37 5.42 4.38
C GLU A 70 1.13 4.97 2.94
N LEU A 71 2.09 4.23 2.36
CA LEU A 71 1.96 3.59 1.06
C LEU A 71 1.18 2.27 1.13
N LEU A 72 0.94 1.72 2.32
CA LEU A 72 0.26 0.44 2.54
C LEU A 72 -1.08 0.64 3.27
N ASN A 73 -1.72 1.78 3.05
CA ASN A 73 -2.91 2.25 3.77
C ASN A 73 -4.19 1.40 3.57
N PHE A 74 -4.08 0.29 2.85
CA PHE A 74 -5.14 -0.69 2.60
C PHE A 74 -4.97 -2.01 3.39
N CYS A 75 -3.86 -2.19 4.13
CA CYS A 75 -3.58 -3.43 4.86
C CYS A 75 -4.37 -3.60 6.18
N GLN A 76 -5.16 -2.61 6.61
CA GLN A 76 -6.01 -2.68 7.82
C GLN A 76 -5.27 -3.04 9.12
N ILE A 77 -3.98 -2.70 9.22
CA ILE A 77 -3.17 -2.93 10.43
C ILE A 77 -3.09 -1.63 11.23
N ASP A 78 -3.41 -1.70 12.52
CA ASP A 78 -3.08 -0.63 13.45
C ASP A 78 -1.57 -0.67 13.76
N THR A 79 -0.90 0.40 13.38
CA THR A 79 0.57 0.53 13.46
C THR A 79 0.99 1.57 14.51
N GLU A 80 0.02 2.08 15.28
CA GLU A 80 0.22 2.93 16.47
C GLU A 80 -0.15 2.18 17.76
N SER A 81 -0.58 0.93 17.67
CA SER A 81 -0.76 0.05 18.83
C SER A 81 0.60 -0.51 19.26
N PHE A 82 0.97 -0.23 20.51
CA PHE A 82 2.26 -0.60 21.11
C PHE A 82 2.11 -1.66 22.22
N GLU A 83 1.06 -2.51 22.15
CA GLU A 83 0.86 -3.61 23.11
C GLU A 83 2.03 -4.62 23.12
#